data_AF-A0A7J4DQ91-F1
#
_entry.id   AF-A0A7J4DQ91-F1
#
_cell.length_a   1.000
_cell.length_b   1.000
_cell.length_c   1.000
_cell.angle_alpha   90.00
_cell.angle_beta   90.00
_cell.angle_gamma   90.00
#
_symmetry.space_group_name_H-M   'P 1'
#
loop_
_entity.id
_entity.type
_entity.pdbx_description
1 polymer ?
#
loop_
_entity_poly.entity_id
_entity_poly.type
_entity_poly.pdbx_seq_one_letter_code
_entity_poly.pdbx_strand_id
1 'polypeptide(L)'
;MVDFVSLTVLIVLVILSAISSGSETALVSLNKIKVITLYEQKKRGSGSLFRLKKEPKKLITTILIWNNLVNISAASLATSIAIKEFGSNG
;
A
#
# COMPACT_ATOMS: atom_id res chain seq x y z
N MET A 1 11.08 -7.71 26.89
CA MET A 1 10.89 -8.95 26.10
C MET A 1 9.92 -8.59 25.01
N VAL A 2 10.44 -8.46 23.79
CA VAL A 2 9.68 -8.00 22.64
C VAL A 2 8.50 -8.95 22.41
N ASP A 3 7.29 -8.38 22.36
CA ASP A 3 6.09 -9.14 21.99
C ASP A 3 6.20 -9.58 20.53
N PHE A 4 6.34 -10.90 20.32
CA PHE A 4 6.45 -11.50 18.99
C PHE A 4 5.23 -11.17 18.10
N VAL A 5 4.06 -11.01 18.73
CA VAL A 5 2.83 -10.56 18.08
C VAL A 5 3.01 -9.16 17.50
N SER A 6 3.53 -8.21 18.28
CA SER A 6 3.73 -6.82 17.82
C SER A 6 4.74 -6.74 16.68
N LEU A 7 5.81 -7.55 16.71
CA LEU A 7 6.77 -7.63 15.61
C LEU A 7 6.14 -8.20 14.33
N THR A 8 5.32 -9.24 14.47
CA THR A 8 4.59 -9.85 13.34
C THR A 8 3.62 -8.84 12.72
N VAL A 9 2.87 -8.11 13.54
CA VAL A 9 1.96 -7.05 13.08
C VAL A 9 2.73 -5.93 12.37
N LEU A 10 3.89 -5.53 12.89
CA LEU A 10 4.73 -4.51 12.24
C LEU A 10 5.19 -4.96 10.85
N ILE A 11 5.67 -6.20 10.72
CA ILE A 11 6.09 -6.77 9.43
C ILE A 11 4.91 -6.77 8.43
N VAL A 12 3.72 -7.19 8.88
CA VAL A 12 2.52 -7.17 8.05
C VAL A 12 2.17 -5.75 7.60
N LEU A 13 2.26 -4.75 8.49
CA LEU A 13 2.02 -3.35 8.13
C LEU A 13 3.02 -2.86 7.07
N VAL A 14 4.30 -3.20 7.18
CA VAL A 14 5.29 -2.83 6.16
C VAL A 14 4.96 -3.47 4.81
N ILE A 15 4.57 -4.75 4.78
CA ILE A 15 4.17 -5.45 3.55
C ILE A 15 2.93 -4.79 2.93
N LEU A 16 1.93 -4.44 3.74
CA LEU A 16 0.73 -3.75 3.25
C LEU A 16 1.05 -2.38 2.63
N SER A 17 1.99 -1.63 3.21
CA SER A 17 2.46 -0.36 2.65
C SER A 17 3.16 -0.57 1.30
N ALA A 18 4.01 -1.60 1.20
CA ALA A 18 4.72 -1.96 -0.02
C ALA A 18 3.77 -2.37 -1.16
N ILE A 19 2.72 -3.15 -0.88
CA ILE A 19 1.71 -3.56 -1.88
C ILE A 19 0.99 -2.33 -2.45
N SER A 20 0.60 -1.38 -1.60
CA SER A 20 -0.08 -0.16 -2.05
C SER A 20 0.81 0.72 -2.91
N SER A 21 2.07 0.93 -2.51
CA SER A 21 3.05 1.70 -3.29
C SER A 21 3.39 1.02 -4.63
N GLY A 22 3.49 -0.30 -4.64
CA GLY A 22 3.68 -1.09 -5.87
C GLY A 22 2.48 -0.99 -6.82
N SER A 23 1.26 -0.99 -6.28
CA SER A 23 0.03 -0.84 -7.07
C SER A 23 -0.07 0.53 -7.75
N GLU A 24 0.33 1.60 -7.06
CA GLU A 24 0.43 2.95 -7.63
C GLU A 24 1.45 2.99 -8.78
N THR A 25 2.66 2.49 -8.53
CA THR A 25 3.74 2.45 -9.54
C THR A 25 3.33 1.64 -10.77
N ALA A 26 2.70 0.47 -10.57
CA ALA A 26 2.18 -0.36 -11.64
C ALA A 26 1.09 0.36 -12.46
N LEU A 27 0.16 1.05 -11.80
CA LEU A 27 -0.86 1.82 -12.50
C LEU A 27 -0.23 2.96 -13.32
N VAL A 28 0.69 3.72 -12.74
CA VAL A 28 1.30 4.91 -13.36
C VAL A 28 2.17 4.51 -14.56
N SER A 29 3.02 3.49 -14.42
CA SER A 29 3.95 3.03 -15.46
C SER A 29 3.26 2.44 -16.71
N LEU A 30 2.02 1.97 -16.61
CA LEU A 30 1.28 1.44 -17.76
C LEU A 30 0.90 2.55 -18.76
N ASN A 31 1.25 2.36 -20.03
CA ASN A 31 0.84 3.26 -21.12
C ASN A 31 -0.67 3.13 -21.40
N LYS A 32 -1.35 4.28 -21.54
CA LYS A 32 -2.77 4.38 -21.91
C LYS A 32 -3.11 3.58 -23.17
N ILE A 33 -2.25 3.63 -24.20
CA ILE A 33 -2.47 2.89 -25.45
C ILE A 33 -2.53 1.39 -25.19
N LYS A 34 -1.59 0.87 -24.40
CA LYS A 34 -1.54 -0.56 -24.04
C LYS A 34 -2.77 -1.00 -23.26
N VAL A 35 -3.30 -0.15 -22.37
CA VAL A 35 -4.55 -0.42 -21.64
C VAL A 35 -5.75 -0.48 -22.59
N ILE A 36 -5.84 0.42 -23.58
CA ILE A 36 -6.88 0.39 -24.61
C ILE A 36 -6.80 -0.91 -25.42
N THR A 37 -5.61 -1.29 -25.88
CA THR A 37 -5.41 -2.54 -26.63
C THR A 37 -5.84 -3.77 -25.81
N LEU A 38 -5.49 -3.83 -24.52
CA LEU A 38 -5.90 -4.95 -23.64
C LEU A 38 -7.43 -4.97 -23.42
N TYR A 39 -8.07 -3.80 -23.41
CA TYR A 39 -9.51 -3.65 -23.31
C TYR A 39 -10.21 -4.17 -24.57
N GLU A 40 -9.74 -3.76 -25.75
CA GLU A 40 -10.26 -4.21 -27.05
C GLU A 40 -10.07 -5.72 -27.25
N GLN A 41 -8.94 -6.27 -26.80
CA GLN A 41 -8.66 -7.72 -26.81
C GLN A 41 -9.50 -8.53 -25.80
N LYS A 42 -10.40 -7.88 -25.04
CA LYS A 42 -11.24 -8.52 -24.00
C LYS A 42 -10.46 -9.40 -23.02
N LYS A 43 -9.21 -9.02 -22.70
CA LYS A 43 -8.41 -9.74 -21.70
C LYS A 43 -9.07 -9.67 -20.33
N ARG A 44 -8.97 -10.73 -19.54
CA ARG A 44 -9.51 -10.75 -18.17
C ARG A 44 -8.95 -9.58 -17.36
N GLY A 45 -9.82 -8.84 -16.67
CA GLY A 45 -9.46 -7.68 -15.84
C GLY A 45 -9.16 -6.38 -16.60
N SER A 46 -9.11 -6.38 -17.94
CA SER A 46 -8.79 -5.18 -18.71
C SER A 46 -9.86 -4.08 -18.63
N GLY A 47 -11.14 -4.45 -18.45
CA GLY A 47 -12.23 -3.51 -18.21
C GLY A 47 -12.03 -2.70 -16.94
N SER A 48 -11.65 -3.34 -15.84
CA SER A 48 -11.35 -2.67 -14.58
C SER A 48 -10.15 -1.75 -14.72
N LEU A 49 -9.05 -2.25 -15.32
CA LEU A 49 -7.84 -1.47 -15.57
C LEU A 49 -8.10 -0.24 -16.44
N PHE A 50 -8.95 -0.37 -17.47
CA PHE A 50 -9.35 0.73 -18.33
C PHE A 50 -10.12 1.81 -17.56
N ARG A 51 -11.07 1.43 -16.70
CA ARG A 51 -11.80 2.38 -15.84
C ARG A 51 -10.87 3.07 -14.84
N LEU A 52 -9.96 2.31 -14.22
CA LEU A 52 -8.96 2.80 -13.27
C LEU A 52 -8.00 3.81 -13.93
N LYS A 53 -7.53 3.53 -15.15
CA LYS A 53 -6.64 4.42 -15.90
C LYS A 53 -7.35 5.65 -16.48
N LYS A 54 -8.69 5.59 -16.67
CA LYS A 54 -9.51 6.73 -17.09
C LYS A 54 -9.66 7.77 -15.98
N GLU A 55 -9.85 7.33 -14.74
CA GLU A 55 -9.93 8.21 -13.56
C GLU A 55 -8.93 7.77 -12.46
N PRO A 56 -7.61 7.92 -12.69
CA PRO A 56 -6.59 7.46 -11.76
C PRO A 56 -6.63 8.22 -10.43
N LYS A 57 -7.18 9.45 -10.43
CA LYS A 57 -7.26 10.30 -9.22
C LYS A 57 -7.92 9.57 -8.04
N LYS A 58 -9.09 8.94 -8.25
CA LYS A 58 -9.78 8.23 -7.15
C LYS A 58 -8.94 7.07 -6.61
N LEU A 59 -8.28 6.32 -7.49
CA LEU A 59 -7.42 5.22 -7.07
C LEU A 59 -6.20 5.73 -6.29
N ILE A 60 -5.48 6.71 -6.85
CA ILE A 60 -4.28 7.28 -6.23
C ILE A 60 -4.63 7.89 -4.85
N THR A 61 -5.73 8.65 -4.75
CA THR A 61 -6.18 9.17 -3.46
C THR A 61 -6.47 8.06 -2.45
N THR A 62 -7.09 6.96 -2.89
CA THR A 62 -7.37 5.82 -2.01
C THR A 62 -6.07 5.14 -1.56
N ILE A 63 -5.12 4.93 -2.47
CA ILE A 63 -3.81 4.36 -2.16
C ILE A 63 -3.06 5.26 -1.18
N LEU A 64 -3.10 6.57 -1.38
CA LEU A 64 -2.44 7.54 -0.51
C LEU A 64 -3.02 7.50 0.92
N ILE A 65 -4.35 7.47 1.05
CA ILE A 65 -5.03 7.35 2.35
C ILE A 65 -4.64 6.04 3.04
N TRP A 66 -4.68 4.92 2.30
CA TRP A 66 -4.31 3.61 2.82
C TRP A 66 -2.86 3.56 3.30
N ASN A 67 -1.93 4.06 2.49
CA ASN A 67 -0.51 4.08 2.82
C ASN A 67 -0.26 4.89 4.10
N ASN A 68 -0.87 6.08 4.20
CA ASN A 68 -0.78 6.92 5.40
C ASN A 68 -1.33 6.21 6.64
N LEU A 69 -2.49 5.57 6.55
CA LEU A 69 -3.09 4.84 7.66
C LEU A 69 -2.16 3.73 8.17
N VAL A 70 -1.60 2.94 7.24
CA VAL A 70 -0.69 1.83 7.56
C VAL A 70 0.61 2.36 8.18
N ASN A 71 1.19 3.43 7.63
CA ASN A 71 2.43 4.02 8.16
C ASN A 71 2.23 4.63 9.56
N ILE A 72 1.13 5.34 9.80
CA ILE A 72 0.82 5.90 11.13
C ILE A 72 0.65 4.76 12.15
N SER A 73 -0.05 3.69 11.76
CA SER A 73 -0.23 2.52 12.62
C SER A 73 1.10 1.84 12.93
N ALA A 74 1.98 1.68 11.93
CA ALA A 74 3.30 1.10 12.10
C ALA A 74 4.20 1.97 12.99
N ALA A 75 4.20 3.29 12.78
CA ALA A 75 4.95 4.24 13.59
C ALA A 75 4.46 4.23 15.05
N SER A 76 3.15 4.27 15.28
CA SER A 76 2.56 4.20 16.62
C SER A 76 2.93 2.90 17.33
N LEU A 77 2.84 1.76 16.65
CA LEU A 77 3.22 0.46 17.20
C LEU A 77 4.73 0.40 17.50
N ALA A 78 5.56 0.89 16.59
CA ALA A 78 7.01 0.97 16.78
C ALA A 78 7.36 1.84 17.99
N THR A 79 6.70 2.98 18.17
CA THR A 79 6.85 3.83 19.36
C THR A 79 6.47 3.09 20.63
N SER A 80 5.34 2.38 20.66
CA SER A 80 4.94 1.59 21.84
C SER A 80 5.96 0.49 22.17
N ILE A 81 6.49 -0.21 21.16
CA ILE A 81 7.56 -1.21 21.34
C ILE A 81 8.83 -0.54 21.91
N ALA A 82 9.23 0.60 21.34
CA ALA A 82 10.42 1.33 21.76
C ALA A 82 10.31 1.81 23.22
N ILE A 83 9.17 2.36 23.63
CA ILE A 83 8.93 2.77 25.02
C ILE A 83 8.99 1.56 25.95
N LYS A 84 8.41 0.42 25.56
CA LYS A 84 8.39 -0.78 26.41
C LYS A 84 9.78 -1.37 26.63
N GLU A 85 10.64 -1.36 25.61
CA GLU A 85 11.98 -1.97 25.71
C GLU A 85 13.07 -0.97 26.15
N PHE A 86 12.93 0.32 25.85
CA PHE A 86 13.95 1.34 26.11
C PHE A 86 13.50 2.48 27.03
N GLY A 87 12.21 2.59 27.35
CA GLY A 87 11.66 3.72 28.13
C GLY A 87 12.10 3.78 29.60
N SER A 88 12.68 2.70 30.13
CA SER A 88 13.28 2.68 31.48
C SER A 88 14.79 2.94 31.49
N ASN A 89 15.44 3.01 30.33
CA ASN A 89 16.90 3.13 30.18
C ASN A 89 17.32 4.53 29.71
N GLY A 90 16.43 5.52 29.78
CA GLY A 90 16.64 6.92 29.40
C GLY A 90 16.35 7.87 30.53
#